data_AF-A0A2D8MCZ4-F1
#
_entry.id   AF-A0A2D8MCZ4-F1
#
_cell.length_a   1.000
_cell.length_b   1.000
_cell.length_c   1.000
_cell.angle_alpha   90.00
_cell.angle_beta   90.00
_cell.angle_gamma   90.00
#
_symmetry.space_group_name_H-M   'P 1'
#
loop_
_entity.id
_entity.type
_entity.pdbx_description
1 polymer ?
#
loop_
_entity_poly.entity_id
_entity_poly.type
_entity_poly.pdbx_seq_one_letter_code
_entity_poly.pdbx_strand_id
1 'polypeptide(L)'
;ELPGDCVSYRNEGSLLDADHPANGVLFARRFTANALRAARKALLEGRTVAEAAAAAKTFASFSGEPMRTNLVRMLDLIGVGQWLGLASTASLWSDKGELVHFTSALRYPVFVDGQNWSGQPDMVKTLALRGWLEAYTGQELRALSDAVIVPLGPKVAAAMQALAAEGLVDNRRILDGLPHPSGANAERIAFFLGDKAAERCSTKTNTAALSRARAGLQARVAAFSRS
;
A
#
# COMPACT_ATOMS: atom_id res chain seq x y z
N GLU A 1 20.18 -25.06 -28.58
CA GLU A 1 19.71 -25.65 -27.30
C GLU A 1 19.21 -24.53 -26.40
N LEU A 2 18.50 -24.85 -25.31
CA LEU A 2 18.30 -23.95 -24.17
C LEU A 2 18.71 -24.72 -22.91
N PRO A 3 19.70 -24.27 -22.12
CA PRO A 3 19.97 -24.84 -20.81
C PRO A 3 18.81 -24.48 -19.88
N GLY A 4 18.06 -25.47 -19.42
CA GLY A 4 17.13 -25.28 -18.31
C GLY A 4 17.86 -25.37 -16.98
N ASP A 5 17.22 -24.91 -15.91
CA ASP A 5 17.14 -25.77 -14.73
C ASP A 5 15.88 -25.50 -13.89
N CYS A 6 15.51 -26.47 -13.08
CA CYS A 6 14.22 -26.56 -12.39
C CYS A 6 13.84 -25.35 -11.50
N VAL A 7 12.74 -24.69 -11.83
CA VAL A 7 11.89 -23.98 -10.84
C VAL A 7 10.62 -24.80 -10.63
N SER A 8 10.62 -25.64 -9.60
CA SER A 8 9.47 -26.47 -9.23
C SER A 8 8.43 -25.67 -8.44
N TYR A 9 7.39 -25.20 -9.13
CA TYR A 9 6.26 -24.50 -8.50
C TYR A 9 5.44 -25.45 -7.62
N ARG A 10 5.67 -25.42 -6.30
CA ARG A 10 4.68 -25.89 -5.31
C ARG A 10 3.88 -24.71 -4.78
N ASN A 11 2.56 -24.85 -4.82
CA ASN A 11 1.62 -23.85 -4.33
C ASN A 11 1.24 -24.14 -2.86
N GLU A 12 2.06 -23.68 -1.92
CA GLU A 12 1.85 -23.91 -0.48
C GLU A 12 1.96 -22.59 0.31
N GLY A 13 0.83 -22.12 0.87
CA GLY A 13 0.78 -21.12 1.95
C GLY A 13 1.12 -19.65 1.59
N SER A 14 0.11 -18.77 1.55
CA SER A 14 0.33 -17.32 1.48
C SER A 14 0.79 -16.74 2.83
N LEU A 15 2.08 -16.85 3.12
CA LEU A 15 2.78 -16.22 4.25
C LEU A 15 3.81 -15.23 3.69
N LEU A 16 3.78 -13.97 4.17
CA LEU A 16 4.50 -12.88 3.52
C LEU A 16 5.18 -11.93 4.53
N ASP A 17 6.50 -11.74 4.36
CA ASP A 17 7.40 -10.82 5.07
C ASP A 17 8.45 -10.26 4.04
N ALA A 18 9.23 -9.15 4.13
CA ALA A 18 9.59 -8.21 5.21
C ALA A 18 9.94 -6.75 4.68
N ASP A 19 10.74 -5.98 5.45
CA ASP A 19 10.92 -4.51 5.46
C ASP A 19 11.48 -3.75 4.21
N HIS A 20 10.87 -2.57 3.93
CA HIS A 20 11.50 -1.29 3.45
C HIS A 20 12.21 -1.21 2.06
N PRO A 21 12.24 -0.05 1.35
CA PRO A 21 11.45 1.20 1.41
C PRO A 21 10.37 1.31 0.30
N ALA A 22 10.13 0.28 -0.51
CA ALA A 22 9.41 0.38 -1.78
C ALA A 22 7.95 -0.13 -1.76
N ASN A 23 7.23 0.08 -0.65
CA ASN A 23 6.01 -0.67 -0.32
C ASN A 23 4.74 0.21 -0.23
N GLY A 24 4.13 0.43 -1.39
CA GLY A 24 2.66 0.44 -1.46
C GLY A 24 2.17 -0.96 -1.09
N VAL A 25 1.74 -1.09 0.18
CA VAL A 25 1.46 -2.33 0.92
C VAL A 25 2.71 -3.20 1.15
N LEU A 26 2.78 -3.73 2.38
CA LEU A 26 4.01 -3.70 3.15
C LEU A 26 4.14 -4.87 4.13
N PHE A 27 5.39 -5.26 4.34
CA PHE A 27 5.81 -6.29 5.27
C PHE A 27 6.90 -5.80 6.26
N ALA A 28 7.03 -6.48 7.40
CA ALA A 28 8.12 -6.36 8.37
C ALA A 28 7.99 -7.44 9.47
N ARG A 29 9.12 -7.99 9.95
CA ARG A 29 9.23 -9.16 10.86
C ARG A 29 8.50 -9.08 12.21
N ARG A 30 7.84 -7.96 12.52
CA ARG A 30 7.05 -7.73 13.74
C ARG A 30 5.55 -7.99 13.54
N PHE A 31 5.09 -8.10 12.28
CA PHE A 31 3.66 -8.22 11.94
C PHE A 31 3.17 -9.66 11.79
N THR A 32 4.07 -10.61 11.53
CA THR A 32 3.77 -12.06 11.53
C THR A 32 3.09 -12.49 12.83
N ALA A 33 3.53 -11.98 13.98
CA ALA A 33 2.91 -12.23 15.29
C ALA A 33 1.54 -11.55 15.49
N ASN A 34 1.25 -10.45 14.77
CA ASN A 34 -0.06 -9.81 14.75
C ASN A 34 -1.03 -10.60 13.87
N ALA A 35 -0.60 -11.01 12.68
CA ALA A 35 -1.36 -11.87 11.76
C ALA A 35 -1.79 -13.17 12.45
N LEU A 36 -0.85 -13.88 13.08
CA LEU A 36 -1.10 -15.11 13.81
C LEU A 36 -2.07 -14.93 14.99
N ARG A 37 -2.01 -13.80 15.71
CA ARG A 37 -2.97 -13.50 16.79
C ARG A 37 -4.38 -13.26 16.26
N ALA A 38 -4.54 -12.54 15.14
CA ALA A 38 -5.84 -12.31 14.51
C ALA A 38 -6.43 -13.57 13.87
N ALA A 39 -5.64 -14.36 13.13
CA ALA A 39 -6.04 -15.66 12.61
C ALA A 39 -6.50 -16.59 13.73
N ARG A 40 -5.70 -16.73 14.80
CA ARG A 40 -6.04 -17.56 15.96
C ARG A 40 -7.32 -17.09 16.65
N LYS A 41 -7.53 -15.78 16.80
CA LYS A 41 -8.78 -15.25 17.37
C LYS A 41 -9.98 -15.63 16.49
N ALA A 42 -9.92 -15.39 15.18
CA ALA A 42 -11.01 -15.70 14.26
C ALA A 42 -11.36 -17.21 14.24
N LEU A 43 -10.35 -18.09 14.25
CA LEU A 43 -10.57 -19.54 14.32
C LEU A 43 -11.15 -19.99 15.67
N LEU A 44 -10.76 -19.37 16.79
CA LEU A 44 -11.35 -19.62 18.11
C LEU A 44 -12.78 -19.07 18.24
N GLU A 45 -13.16 -18.08 17.43
CA GLU A 45 -14.54 -17.59 17.27
C GLU A 45 -15.38 -18.47 16.30
N GLY A 46 -14.83 -19.58 15.80
CA GLY A 46 -15.54 -20.51 14.91
C GLY A 46 -15.66 -20.03 13.45
N ARG A 47 -14.95 -18.97 13.06
CA ARG A 47 -14.96 -18.47 11.68
C ARG A 47 -14.21 -19.41 10.73
N THR A 48 -14.53 -19.36 9.44
CA THR A 48 -13.83 -20.14 8.41
C THR A 48 -12.36 -19.74 8.25
N VAL A 49 -11.56 -20.62 7.66
CA VAL A 49 -10.14 -20.34 7.33
C VAL A 49 -10.00 -19.11 6.42
N ALA A 50 -10.95 -18.88 5.51
CA ALA A 50 -10.95 -17.72 4.62
C ALA A 50 -11.17 -16.40 5.41
N GLU A 51 -12.15 -16.36 6.31
CA GLU A 51 -12.39 -15.21 7.19
C GLU A 51 -11.24 -14.99 8.17
N ALA A 52 -10.63 -16.05 8.69
CA ALA A 52 -9.46 -15.95 9.55
C ALA A 52 -8.23 -15.40 8.81
N ALA A 53 -8.03 -15.79 7.55
CA ALA A 53 -7.00 -15.23 6.68
C ALA A 53 -7.27 -13.75 6.34
N ALA A 54 -8.53 -13.38 6.06
CA ALA A 54 -8.92 -11.99 5.84
C ALA A 54 -8.70 -11.12 7.09
N ALA A 55 -9.17 -11.57 8.26
CA ALA A 55 -8.96 -10.90 9.54
C ALA A 55 -7.46 -10.74 9.87
N ALA A 56 -6.66 -11.76 9.59
CA ALA A 56 -5.20 -11.69 9.75
C ALA A 56 -4.55 -10.69 8.79
N LYS A 57 -4.94 -10.70 7.52
CA LYS A 57 -4.46 -9.75 6.49
C LYS A 57 -4.76 -8.31 6.91
N THR A 58 -6.01 -8.00 7.27
CA THR A 58 -6.42 -6.66 7.70
C THR A 58 -5.71 -6.25 8.98
N PHE A 59 -5.75 -7.08 10.03
CA PHE A 59 -5.14 -6.72 11.32
C PHE A 59 -3.61 -6.58 11.26
N ALA A 60 -2.91 -7.34 10.42
CA ALA A 60 -1.45 -7.27 10.28
C ALA A 60 -0.98 -6.14 9.35
N SER A 61 -1.80 -5.73 8.37
CA SER A 61 -1.46 -4.67 7.42
C SER A 61 -1.09 -3.38 8.14
N PHE A 62 0.12 -2.87 7.88
CA PHE A 62 0.71 -1.68 8.51
C PHE A 62 0.79 -1.69 10.05
N SER A 63 0.69 -2.87 10.69
CA SER A 63 0.41 -3.02 12.15
C SER A 63 1.54 -2.68 13.14
N GLY A 64 2.42 -1.75 12.79
CA GLY A 64 3.48 -1.24 13.66
C GLY A 64 3.42 0.26 13.78
N GLU A 65 3.47 0.78 14.99
CA GLU A 65 3.55 2.22 15.20
C GLU A 65 4.92 2.78 14.78
N PRO A 66 4.99 3.99 14.21
CA PRO A 66 3.89 4.94 13.97
C PRO A 66 3.14 4.75 12.64
N MET A 67 3.36 3.65 11.91
CA MET A 67 3.02 3.53 10.50
C MET A 67 1.51 3.46 10.20
N ARG A 68 0.72 2.72 10.99
CA ARG A 68 -0.75 2.74 10.87
C ARG A 68 -1.28 4.13 11.20
N THR A 69 -0.88 4.69 12.33
CA THR A 69 -1.28 6.05 12.76
C THR A 69 -0.94 7.11 11.70
N ASN A 70 0.24 7.05 11.09
CA ASN A 70 0.62 7.95 10.00
C ASN A 70 -0.30 7.80 8.77
N LEU A 71 -0.58 6.55 8.36
CA LEU A 71 -1.44 6.29 7.20
C LEU A 71 -2.88 6.77 7.44
N VAL A 72 -3.47 6.45 8.59
CA VAL A 72 -4.80 6.94 9.00
C VAL A 72 -4.85 8.47 9.00
N ARG A 73 -3.90 9.14 9.67
CA ARG A 73 -3.85 10.61 9.72
C ARG A 73 -3.75 11.24 8.32
N MET A 74 -3.01 10.62 7.39
CA MET A 74 -2.89 11.13 6.02
C MET A 74 -4.16 10.88 5.18
N LEU A 75 -4.81 9.73 5.33
CA LEU A 75 -6.06 9.40 4.63
C LEU A 75 -7.23 10.26 5.11
N ASP A 76 -7.33 10.49 6.43
CA ASP A 76 -8.37 11.34 7.02
C ASP A 76 -8.18 12.81 6.61
N LEU A 77 -6.94 13.31 6.58
CA LEU A 77 -6.61 14.69 6.16
C LEU A 77 -6.94 14.97 4.69
N ILE A 78 -6.86 13.97 3.81
CA ILE A 78 -7.27 14.12 2.40
C ILE A 78 -8.76 13.81 2.17
N GLY A 79 -9.52 13.49 3.23
CA GLY A 79 -10.97 13.29 3.18
C GLY A 79 -11.44 11.86 2.83
N VAL A 80 -10.56 10.87 2.73
CA VAL A 80 -10.95 9.49 2.32
C VAL A 80 -11.94 8.88 3.31
N GLY A 81 -11.78 9.12 4.62
CA GLY A 81 -12.75 8.70 5.63
C GLY A 81 -14.14 9.31 5.39
N GLN A 82 -14.20 10.61 5.09
CA GLN A 82 -15.45 11.34 4.85
C GLN A 82 -16.16 10.83 3.57
N TRP A 83 -15.40 10.61 2.49
CA TRP A 83 -15.91 10.00 1.26
C TRP A 83 -16.54 8.62 1.53
N LEU A 84 -15.84 7.74 2.28
CA LEU A 84 -16.34 6.43 2.72
C LEU A 84 -17.47 6.48 3.77
N GLY A 85 -17.79 7.65 4.33
CA GLY A 85 -18.82 7.80 5.38
C GLY A 85 -18.35 7.41 6.78
N LEU A 86 -17.04 7.36 6.98
CA LEU A 86 -16.37 6.96 8.23
C LEU A 86 -15.95 8.20 9.03
N ALA A 87 -16.08 8.14 10.36
CA ALA A 87 -15.53 9.15 11.25
C ALA A 87 -13.98 9.20 11.21
N SER A 88 -13.34 8.05 10.91
CA SER A 88 -11.91 7.92 10.63
C SER A 88 -11.65 6.61 9.88
N THR A 89 -10.66 6.64 8.97
CA THR A 89 -10.12 5.45 8.31
C THR A 89 -9.43 4.47 9.26
N ALA A 90 -9.24 4.79 10.55
CA ALA A 90 -8.85 3.83 11.58
C ALA A 90 -9.76 2.59 11.59
N SER A 91 -11.06 2.76 11.34
CA SER A 91 -12.07 1.69 11.30
C SER A 91 -11.82 0.62 10.23
N LEU A 92 -11.05 0.95 9.18
CA LEU A 92 -10.62 0.01 8.13
C LEU A 92 -9.71 -1.11 8.66
N TRP A 93 -9.17 -0.96 9.89
CA TRP A 93 -8.38 -1.97 10.59
C TRP A 93 -9.15 -2.71 11.71
N SER A 94 -10.44 -2.41 11.90
CA SER A 94 -11.31 -3.05 12.90
C SER A 94 -12.58 -3.63 12.29
N ASP A 95 -13.61 -2.80 12.15
CA ASP A 95 -15.01 -3.17 11.92
C ASP A 95 -15.52 -2.75 10.54
N LYS A 96 -14.71 -2.00 9.77
CA LYS A 96 -14.96 -1.57 8.39
C LYS A 96 -13.91 -2.16 7.42
N GLY A 97 -13.34 -3.31 7.79
CA GLY A 97 -12.32 -4.00 7.00
C GLY A 97 -12.78 -4.49 5.63
N GLU A 98 -14.09 -4.59 5.41
CA GLU A 98 -14.72 -4.86 4.13
C GLU A 98 -14.59 -3.71 3.12
N LEU A 99 -14.34 -2.48 3.58
CA LEU A 99 -14.19 -1.28 2.74
C LEU A 99 -12.73 -1.04 2.28
N VAL A 100 -11.80 -1.96 2.55
CA VAL A 100 -10.39 -1.81 2.19
C VAL A 100 -9.79 -3.11 1.63
N HIS A 101 -8.98 -2.99 0.58
CA HIS A 101 -8.14 -4.07 0.09
C HIS A 101 -6.67 -3.67 0.08
N PHE A 102 -5.89 -4.24 0.99
CA PHE A 102 -4.44 -4.08 0.99
C PHE A 102 -3.81 -5.06 -0.02
N THR A 103 -3.17 -4.57 -1.07
CA THR A 103 -2.34 -5.40 -1.99
C THR A 103 -1.07 -4.68 -2.45
N SER A 104 -0.02 -5.45 -2.70
CA SER A 104 1.33 -4.95 -3.01
C SER A 104 1.59 -4.80 -4.51
N ALA A 105 2.41 -3.81 -4.88
CA ALA A 105 2.82 -3.58 -6.27
C ALA A 105 3.59 -4.77 -6.88
N LEU A 106 4.32 -5.52 -6.04
CA LEU A 106 4.91 -6.81 -6.40
C LEU A 106 4.29 -7.86 -5.46
N ARG A 107 3.66 -8.90 -6.02
CA ARG A 107 2.88 -9.90 -5.26
C ARG A 107 3.75 -10.76 -4.33
N TYR A 108 5.00 -11.00 -4.72
CA TYR A 108 5.96 -11.84 -4.01
C TYR A 108 7.12 -10.99 -3.47
N PRO A 109 7.73 -11.35 -2.32
CA PRO A 109 8.91 -10.65 -1.83
C PRO A 109 10.05 -10.73 -2.83
N VAL A 110 10.62 -9.58 -3.20
CA VAL A 110 11.77 -9.48 -4.10
C VAL A 110 13.01 -9.16 -3.29
N PHE A 111 14.10 -9.83 -3.60
CA PHE A 111 15.40 -9.64 -2.97
C PHE A 111 16.45 -9.28 -4.03
N VAL A 112 17.46 -8.50 -3.62
CA VAL A 112 18.67 -8.19 -4.39
C VAL A 112 19.84 -8.37 -3.44
N ASP A 113 20.81 -9.20 -3.83
CA ASP A 113 21.99 -9.55 -3.02
C ASP A 113 21.65 -10.02 -1.58
N GLY A 114 20.54 -10.76 -1.46
CA GLY A 114 20.00 -11.25 -0.19
C GLY A 114 19.32 -10.18 0.69
N GLN A 115 19.31 -8.91 0.27
CA GLN A 115 18.61 -7.81 0.93
C GLN A 115 17.22 -7.60 0.31
N ASN A 116 16.29 -7.02 1.07
CA ASN A 116 14.96 -6.68 0.56
C ASN A 116 15.08 -5.66 -0.60
N TRP A 117 14.28 -5.84 -1.65
CA TRP A 117 14.28 -4.97 -2.83
C TRP A 117 13.98 -3.52 -2.46
N SER A 118 15.01 -2.68 -2.49
CA SER A 118 14.89 -1.28 -2.06
C SER A 118 14.19 -0.36 -3.08
N GLY A 119 13.51 -0.96 -4.06
CA GLY A 119 13.04 -0.28 -5.27
C GLY A 119 14.16 -0.04 -6.29
N GLN A 120 15.20 -0.87 -6.29
CA GLN A 120 16.15 -1.04 -7.37
C GLN A 120 16.42 -2.55 -7.52
N PRO A 121 16.44 -3.12 -8.74
CA PRO A 121 16.22 -2.45 -10.02
C PRO A 121 14.76 -1.95 -10.18
N ASP A 122 14.55 -0.96 -11.04
CA ASP A 122 13.25 -0.30 -11.24
C ASP A 122 12.18 -1.27 -11.77
N MET A 123 11.10 -1.50 -11.00
CA MET A 123 10.09 -2.51 -11.33
C MET A 123 9.31 -2.23 -12.63
N VAL A 124 9.26 -0.98 -13.09
CA VAL A 124 8.58 -0.63 -14.36
C VAL A 124 9.51 -0.83 -15.56
N LYS A 125 10.84 -0.79 -15.34
CA LYS A 125 11.85 -0.93 -16.40
C LYS A 125 12.44 -2.34 -16.49
N THR A 126 12.45 -3.10 -15.40
CA THR A 126 12.87 -4.51 -15.40
C THR A 126 11.72 -5.40 -15.88
N LEU A 127 11.86 -5.98 -17.08
CA LEU A 127 10.83 -6.78 -17.76
C LEU A 127 10.17 -7.86 -16.86
N ALA A 128 10.95 -8.60 -16.06
CA ALA A 128 10.41 -9.62 -15.17
C ALA A 128 9.52 -9.03 -14.04
N LEU A 129 9.93 -7.92 -13.45
CA LEU A 129 9.17 -7.24 -12.39
C LEU A 129 7.92 -6.55 -12.96
N ARG A 130 8.02 -5.97 -14.15
CA ARG A 130 6.88 -5.42 -14.91
C ARG A 130 5.87 -6.53 -15.22
N GLY A 131 6.32 -7.67 -15.74
CA GLY A 131 5.45 -8.79 -16.05
C GLY A 131 4.69 -9.31 -14.82
N TRP A 132 5.32 -9.33 -13.63
CA TRP A 132 4.64 -9.66 -12.38
C TRP A 132 3.65 -8.56 -11.93
N LEU A 133 4.02 -7.28 -12.04
CA LEU A 133 3.13 -6.14 -11.77
C LEU A 133 1.86 -6.19 -12.63
N GLU A 134 2.00 -6.46 -13.93
CA GLU A 134 0.90 -6.52 -14.91
C GLU A 134 0.05 -7.79 -14.78
N ALA A 135 0.68 -8.96 -14.62
CA ALA A 135 -0.01 -10.25 -14.53
C ALA A 135 -0.73 -10.48 -13.19
N TYR A 136 -0.27 -9.85 -12.10
CA TYR A 136 -0.88 -10.00 -10.78
C TYR A 136 -1.65 -8.73 -10.36
N THR A 137 -0.92 -7.68 -10.00
CA THR A 137 -1.52 -6.47 -9.40
C THR A 137 -2.36 -5.69 -10.41
N GLY A 138 -1.97 -5.69 -11.69
CA GLY A 138 -2.75 -5.13 -12.80
C GLY A 138 -4.11 -5.81 -12.97
N GLN A 139 -4.17 -7.14 -12.95
CA GLN A 139 -5.45 -7.87 -13.06
C GLN A 139 -6.31 -7.73 -11.79
N GLU A 140 -5.67 -7.67 -10.61
CA GLU A 140 -6.35 -7.45 -9.34
C GLU A 140 -7.01 -6.06 -9.26
N LEU A 141 -6.30 -5.00 -9.67
CA LEU A 141 -6.83 -3.63 -9.71
C LEU A 141 -7.80 -3.37 -10.88
N ARG A 142 -7.77 -4.22 -11.92
CA ARG A 142 -8.78 -4.29 -12.98
C ARG A 142 -10.08 -4.93 -12.47
N ALA A 143 -10.00 -6.01 -11.69
CA ALA A 143 -11.16 -6.65 -11.06
C ALA A 143 -11.81 -5.78 -9.98
N LEU A 144 -11.01 -4.99 -9.25
CA LEU A 144 -11.47 -3.96 -8.32
C LEU A 144 -11.75 -2.64 -9.06
N SER A 145 -12.70 -2.66 -10.01
CA SER A 145 -13.02 -1.52 -10.90
C SER A 145 -13.42 -0.26 -10.15
N ASP A 146 -14.15 -0.41 -9.05
CA ASP A 146 -14.83 0.69 -8.36
C ASP A 146 -14.01 1.25 -7.18
N ALA A 147 -12.89 0.61 -6.88
CA ALA A 147 -12.01 0.98 -5.77
C ALA A 147 -11.12 2.21 -6.11
N VAL A 148 -10.95 3.11 -5.15
CA VAL A 148 -9.95 4.16 -5.19
C VAL A 148 -8.58 3.59 -4.76
N ILE A 149 -7.52 3.93 -5.50
CA ILE A 149 -6.19 3.32 -5.39
C ILE A 149 -5.23 4.31 -4.74
N VAL A 150 -4.62 3.95 -3.63
CA VAL A 150 -3.71 4.82 -2.85
C VAL A 150 -2.26 4.30 -2.93
N PRO A 151 -1.46 4.73 -3.92
CA PRO A 151 -0.03 4.40 -3.96
C PRO A 151 0.73 5.08 -2.83
N LEU A 152 1.59 4.33 -2.13
CA LEU A 152 2.40 4.86 -1.02
C LEU A 152 3.83 5.14 -1.49
N GLY A 153 4.09 6.40 -1.84
CA GLY A 153 5.40 6.85 -2.30
C GLY A 153 5.69 6.61 -3.79
N PRO A 154 6.74 7.27 -4.33
CA PRO A 154 6.89 7.54 -5.77
C PRO A 154 7.13 6.29 -6.62
N LYS A 155 7.70 5.21 -6.06
CA LYS A 155 7.98 3.99 -6.82
C LYS A 155 6.70 3.21 -7.13
N VAL A 156 5.76 3.15 -6.19
CA VAL A 156 4.44 2.54 -6.45
C VAL A 156 3.53 3.49 -7.23
N ALA A 157 3.64 4.81 -7.03
CA ALA A 157 2.98 5.78 -7.91
C ALA A 157 3.34 5.56 -9.39
N ALA A 158 4.63 5.46 -9.71
CA ALA A 158 5.11 5.16 -11.06
C ALA A 158 4.59 3.82 -11.60
N ALA A 159 4.51 2.79 -10.74
CA ALA A 159 3.93 1.50 -11.12
C ALA A 159 2.42 1.58 -11.42
N MET A 160 1.65 2.33 -10.63
CA MET A 160 0.22 2.53 -10.90
C MET A 160 -0.01 3.38 -12.16
N GLN A 161 0.84 4.38 -12.42
CA GLN A 161 0.80 5.16 -13.66
C GLN A 161 1.19 4.32 -14.90
N ALA A 162 2.13 3.37 -14.76
CA ALA A 162 2.43 2.40 -15.82
C ALA A 162 1.22 1.50 -16.10
N LEU A 163 0.59 0.91 -15.07
CA LEU A 163 -0.64 0.14 -15.22
C LEU A 163 -1.79 0.96 -15.84
N ALA A 164 -1.84 2.28 -15.61
CA ALA A 164 -2.81 3.15 -16.25
C ALA A 164 -2.51 3.42 -17.74
N ALA A 165 -1.24 3.55 -18.12
CA ALA A 165 -0.83 3.68 -19.51
C ALA A 165 -1.14 2.41 -20.33
N GLU A 166 -0.98 1.23 -19.74
CA GLU A 166 -1.31 -0.08 -20.36
C GLU A 166 -2.81 -0.44 -20.28
N GLY A 167 -3.69 0.46 -19.83
CA GLY A 167 -5.14 0.22 -19.73
C GLY A 167 -5.55 -0.88 -18.74
N LEU A 168 -4.71 -1.18 -17.74
CA LEU A 168 -5.02 -2.08 -16.63
C LEU A 168 -5.79 -1.35 -15.52
N VAL A 169 -5.55 -0.05 -15.35
CA VAL A 169 -6.13 0.79 -14.28
C VAL A 169 -6.64 2.12 -14.83
N ASP A 170 -7.75 2.63 -14.30
CA ASP A 170 -8.21 4.00 -14.60
C ASP A 170 -7.44 5.01 -13.75
N ASN A 171 -6.68 5.90 -14.40
CA ASN A 171 -5.89 6.95 -13.73
C ASN A 171 -6.72 7.85 -12.81
N ARG A 172 -8.01 8.06 -13.12
CA ARG A 172 -8.93 8.85 -12.28
C ARG A 172 -9.04 8.29 -10.87
N ARG A 173 -8.85 6.97 -10.69
CA ARG A 173 -8.89 6.27 -9.40
C ARG A 173 -7.58 6.33 -8.59
N ILE A 174 -6.46 6.73 -9.19
CA ILE A 174 -5.12 6.68 -8.55
C ILE A 174 -4.83 7.98 -7.77
N LEU A 175 -4.97 7.95 -6.44
CA LEU A 175 -4.62 9.05 -5.52
C LEU A 175 -3.09 9.14 -5.29
N ASP A 176 -2.35 9.50 -6.33
CA ASP A 176 -0.93 9.81 -6.22
C ASP A 176 -0.67 11.12 -5.44
N GLY A 177 0.41 11.12 -4.65
CA GLY A 177 0.88 12.27 -3.87
C GLY A 177 1.18 11.98 -2.38
N LEU A 178 0.75 10.83 -1.84
CA LEU A 178 0.96 10.51 -0.43
C LEU A 178 2.43 10.12 -0.12
N PRO A 179 3.02 10.67 0.96
CA PRO A 179 4.24 10.12 1.55
C PRO A 179 4.05 8.65 1.96
N HIS A 180 5.08 7.82 1.80
CA HIS A 180 5.07 6.45 2.33
C HIS A 180 5.11 6.51 3.87
N PRO A 181 4.17 5.87 4.61
CA PRO A 181 3.89 6.13 6.04
C PRO A 181 4.96 5.67 7.05
N SER A 182 6.11 5.19 6.59
CA SER A 182 7.20 4.68 7.42
C SER A 182 7.99 5.79 8.11
N GLY A 183 8.61 5.48 9.26
CA GLY A 183 9.39 6.43 10.06
C GLY A 183 10.54 7.13 9.29
N ALA A 184 11.10 6.51 8.26
CA ALA A 184 12.10 7.12 7.37
C ALA A 184 11.58 8.36 6.60
N ASN A 185 10.26 8.56 6.53
CA ASN A 185 9.61 9.73 5.95
C ASN A 185 9.02 10.69 6.99
N ALA A 186 9.34 10.54 8.28
CA ALA A 186 8.76 11.31 9.38
C ALA A 186 8.70 12.82 9.14
N GLU A 187 9.73 13.45 8.57
CA GLU A 187 9.68 14.88 8.23
C GLU A 187 8.66 15.22 7.13
N ARG A 188 8.58 14.38 6.08
CA ARG A 188 7.62 14.57 4.97
C ARG A 188 6.19 14.35 5.44
N ILE A 189 5.98 13.36 6.32
CA ILE A 189 4.70 13.07 6.96
C ILE A 189 4.30 14.24 7.87
N ALA A 190 5.19 14.69 8.77
CA ALA A 190 4.92 15.82 9.66
C ALA A 190 4.60 17.12 8.89
N PHE A 191 5.30 17.40 7.79
CA PHE A 191 4.96 18.53 6.92
C PHE A 191 3.61 18.36 6.23
N PHE A 192 3.37 17.18 5.64
CA PHE A 192 2.10 16.87 4.95
C PHE A 192 0.91 16.95 5.90
N LEU A 193 1.06 16.50 7.16
CA LEU A 193 0.05 16.56 8.20
C LEU A 193 -0.12 17.95 8.85
N GLY A 194 0.80 18.89 8.61
CA GLY A 194 0.79 20.22 9.22
C GLY A 194 1.48 20.31 10.59
N ASP A 195 1.93 19.19 11.16
CA ASP A 195 2.70 19.12 12.42
C ASP A 195 4.02 19.91 12.37
N LYS A 196 4.53 20.19 11.15
CA LYS A 196 5.80 20.89 10.92
C LYS A 196 5.69 21.96 9.84
N ALA A 197 6.02 23.19 10.19
CA ALA A 197 6.08 24.35 9.27
C ALA A 197 7.23 24.23 8.24
N ALA A 198 7.07 24.87 7.06
CA ALA A 198 7.96 24.69 5.92
C ALA A 198 9.40 25.13 6.19
N GLU A 199 9.54 26.21 6.95
CA GLU A 199 10.79 26.90 7.31
C GLU A 199 11.63 26.06 8.28
N ARG A 200 11.01 25.07 8.92
CA ARG A 200 11.65 24.14 9.86
C ARG A 200 12.08 22.83 9.19
N CYS A 201 11.65 22.57 7.95
CA CYS A 201 11.98 21.36 7.20
C CYS A 201 13.43 21.39 6.69
N SER A 202 14.07 20.23 6.59
CA SER A 202 15.36 20.11 5.92
C SER A 202 15.22 20.36 4.41
N THR A 203 16.31 20.78 3.77
CA THR A 203 16.40 20.95 2.31
C THR A 203 16.12 19.67 1.50
N LYS A 204 16.08 18.50 2.16
CA LYS A 204 15.72 17.20 1.57
C LYS A 204 14.20 16.97 1.48
N THR A 205 13.40 17.88 2.03
CA THR A 205 11.93 17.84 2.01
C THR A 205 11.40 18.95 1.10
N ASN A 206 10.93 18.57 -0.10
CA ASN A 206 10.32 19.50 -1.05
C ASN A 206 8.90 19.87 -0.59
N THR A 207 8.82 20.83 0.33
CA THR A 207 7.58 21.35 0.93
C THR A 207 6.59 21.83 -0.13
N ALA A 208 7.05 22.58 -1.14
CA ALA A 208 6.21 23.07 -2.22
C ALA A 208 5.56 21.94 -3.04
N ALA A 209 6.27 20.83 -3.29
CA ALA A 209 5.68 19.65 -3.95
C ALA A 209 4.67 18.94 -3.05
N LEU A 210 4.97 18.77 -1.76
CA LEU A 210 4.05 18.15 -0.79
C LEU A 210 2.76 18.97 -0.59
N SER A 211 2.84 20.30 -0.58
CA SER A 211 1.66 21.17 -0.50
C SER A 211 0.77 21.03 -1.74
N ARG A 212 1.35 20.98 -2.95
CA ARG A 212 0.59 20.75 -4.19
C ARG A 212 -0.04 19.35 -4.20
N ALA A 213 0.70 18.33 -3.77
CA ALA A 213 0.19 16.97 -3.65
C ALA A 213 -1.01 16.89 -2.70
N ARG A 214 -0.91 17.46 -1.49
CA ARG A 214 -2.01 17.48 -0.52
C ARG A 214 -3.26 18.17 -1.06
N ALA A 215 -3.11 19.35 -1.67
CA ALA A 215 -4.23 20.09 -2.23
C ALA A 215 -4.88 19.36 -3.42
N GLY A 216 -4.08 18.75 -4.30
CA GLY A 216 -4.56 17.94 -5.42
C GLY A 216 -5.31 16.68 -4.97
N LEU A 217 -4.81 16.01 -3.92
CA LEU A 217 -5.48 14.86 -3.30
C LEU A 217 -6.83 15.25 -2.70
N GLN A 218 -6.87 16.32 -1.90
CA GLN A 218 -8.10 16.84 -1.30
C GLN A 218 -9.14 17.22 -2.37
N ALA A 219 -8.74 17.91 -3.44
CA ALA A 219 -9.62 18.27 -4.54
C ALA A 219 -10.15 17.04 -5.30
N ARG A 220 -9.32 15.99 -5.49
CA ARG A 220 -9.75 14.75 -6.15
C ARG A 220 -10.71 13.92 -5.32
N VAL A 221 -10.47 13.80 -4.01
CA VAL A 221 -11.39 13.08 -3.10
C VAL A 221 -12.72 13.82 -2.99
N ALA A 222 -12.72 15.15 -2.92
CA ALA A 222 -13.94 15.96 -2.94
C ALA A 222 -14.72 15.87 -4.28
N ALA A 223 -14.05 15.50 -5.37
CA ALA A 223 -14.67 15.29 -6.69
C ALA A 223 -15.23 13.86 -6.89
N PHE A 224 -15.05 12.94 -5.94
CA PHE A 224 -15.67 11.61 -6.00
C PHE A 224 -17.13 11.68 -5.52
N SER A 225 -18.05 11.77 -6.48
CA SER A 225 -19.48 11.51 -6.25
C SER A 225 -19.66 10.12 -5.63
N ARG A 226 -20.60 9.99 -4.68
CA ARG A 226 -21.16 8.68 -4.34
C ARG A 226 -22.15 8.29 -5.44
N SER A 227 -21.79 7.23 -6.17
CA SER A 227 -22.69 6.40 -6.98
C SER A 227 -23.55 5.51 -6.09
#